data_AF-A0A5J4RQC4-F1
#
_entry.id   AF-A0A5J4RQC4-F1
#
_cell.length_a   1.000
_cell.length_b   1.000
_cell.length_c   1.000
_cell.angle_alpha   90.00
_cell.angle_beta   90.00
_cell.angle_gamma   90.00
#
_symmetry.space_group_name_H-M   'P 1'
#
loop_
_entity.id
_entity.type
_entity.pdbx_description
1 polymer ?
#
loop_
_entity_poly.entity_id
_entity_poly.type
_entity_poly.pdbx_seq_one_letter_code
_entity_poly.pdbx_strand_id
1 'polypeptide(L)' 'MELASKLRLPRLVKKRIICEYLSGSKTVQMLSEEYGMSRNAVNHMVSRHRSKFSPTFEAKVSSNSKCN' A
#
# COMPACT_ATOMS: atom_id res chain seq x y z
N MET A 1 -19.81 15.88 4.76
CA MET A 1 -19.47 14.48 4.39
C MET A 1 -18.54 13.97 5.47
N GLU A 2 -19.06 13.09 6.34
CA GLU A 2 -18.37 12.70 7.58
C GLU A 2 -17.03 12.02 7.32
N LEU A 3 -16.05 12.39 8.15
CA LEU A 3 -14.75 11.77 8.26
C LEU A 3 -14.93 10.26 8.45
N ALA A 4 -14.68 9.50 7.39
CA ALA A 4 -14.47 8.07 7.48
C ALA A 4 -13.26 7.83 8.40
N SER A 5 -13.58 7.66 9.67
CA SER A 5 -12.79 7.05 10.73
C SER A 5 -11.75 6.13 10.13
N LYS A 6 -10.47 6.38 10.45
CA LYS A 6 -9.29 5.63 10.04
C LYS A 6 -9.51 4.12 10.26
N LEU A 7 -10.22 3.45 9.36
CA LEU A 7 -10.55 2.03 9.46
C LEU A 7 -9.24 1.29 9.30
N ARG A 8 -8.65 0.93 10.44
CA ARG A 8 -7.44 0.13 10.49
C ARG A 8 -7.83 -1.25 9.97
N LEU A 9 -7.60 -1.47 8.67
CA LEU A 9 -7.87 -2.75 8.04
C LEU A 9 -7.20 -3.87 8.85
N PRO A 10 -7.89 -5.01 9.03
CA PRO A 10 -7.31 -6.19 9.66
C PRO A 10 -5.99 -6.57 9.00
N ARG A 11 -5.02 -7.05 9.79
CA ARG A 11 -3.70 -7.47 9.28
C ARG A 11 -3.82 -8.49 8.14
N LEU A 12 -4.79 -9.39 8.23
CA LEU A 12 -5.08 -10.40 7.21
C LEU A 12 -5.48 -9.77 5.87
N VAL A 13 -6.38 -8.79 5.90
CA VAL A 13 -6.84 -8.07 4.69
C VAL A 13 -5.65 -7.38 4.02
N LYS A 14 -4.81 -6.68 4.80
CA LYS A 14 -3.60 -6.03 4.27
C LYS A 14 -2.65 -7.02 3.60
N LYS A 15 -2.44 -8.18 4.22
CA LYS A 15 -1.58 -9.24 3.67
C LYS A 15 -2.13 -9.77 2.35
N ARG A 16 -3.45 -9.99 2.28
CA ARG A 16 -4.13 -10.43 1.06
C ARG A 16 -3.95 -9.45 -0.09
N ILE A 17 -4.23 -8.17 0.13
CA ILE A 17 -4.05 -7.11 -0.87
C ILE A 17 -2.62 -7.08 -1.41
N ILE A 18 -1.63 -7.19 -0.52
CA ILE A 18 -0.22 -7.20 -0.91
C ILE A 18 0.12 -8.46 -1.72
N CYS A 19 -0.34 -9.64 -1.30
CA CYS A 19 -0.09 -10.89 -2.02
C CYS A 19 -0.71 -10.87 -3.42
N GLU A 20 -1.97 -10.45 -3.56
CA GLU A 20 -2.69 -10.35 -4.84
C GLU A 20 -2.03 -9.34 -5.80
N TYR A 21 -1.49 -8.24 -5.26
CA TYR A 21 -0.73 -7.28 -6.05
C TYR A 21 0.63 -7.85 -6.49
N LEU A 22 1.37 -8.48 -5.58
CA LEU A 22 2.69 -9.04 -5.87
C LEU A 22 2.63 -10.27 -6.77
N SER A 23 1.54 -11.04 -6.75
CA SER A 23 1.29 -12.14 -7.69
C SER A 23 0.91 -11.66 -9.09
N GLY A 24 0.63 -10.35 -9.27
CA GLY A 24 0.13 -9.79 -10.52
C GLY A 24 -1.32 -10.17 -10.83
N SER A 25 -2.03 -10.81 -9.89
CA SER A 25 -3.40 -11.26 -10.09
C SER A 25 -4.40 -10.10 -10.14
N LYS A 26 -4.12 -9.01 -9.42
CA LYS A 26 -4.95 -7.81 -9.38
C LYS A 26 -4.12 -6.53 -9.49
N THR A 27 -4.65 -5.57 -10.24
CA THR A 27 -4.04 -4.23 -10.36
C THR A 27 -4.38 -3.37 -9.14
N VAL A 28 -3.63 -2.26 -8.96
CA VAL A 28 -3.93 -1.26 -7.91
C VAL A 28 -5.36 -0.74 -8.03
N GLN A 29 -5.86 -0.58 -9.26
CA GLN A 29 -7.21 -0.10 -9.49
C GLN A 29 -8.26 -1.09 -8.97
N MET A 30 -8.15 -2.37 -9.34
CA MET A 30 -9.09 -3.39 -8.88
C MET A 30 -9.09 -3.52 -7.35
N LEU A 31 -7.89 -3.50 -6.73
CA LEU A 31 -7.75 -3.55 -5.28
C LEU A 31 -8.30 -2.28 -4.59
N SER A 32 -8.20 -1.12 -5.25
CA SER A 32 -8.77 0.12 -4.73
C SER A 32 -10.30 0.08 -4.72
N GLU A 33 -10.91 -0.44 -5.79
CA GLU A 33 -12.36 -0.55 -5.94
C GLU A 33 -12.94 -1.63 -5.01
N GLU A 34 -12.33 -2.83 -4.98
CA GLU A 34 -12.81 -3.98 -4.19
C GLU A 34 -12.83 -3.71 -2.69
N TYR A 35 -11.85 -2.96 -2.19
CA TYR A 35 -11.70 -2.72 -0.75
C TYR A 35 -12.09 -1.29 -0.35
N GLY A 36 -12.62 -0.48 -1.28
CA GLY A 36 -13.04 0.90 -1.01
C GLY A 36 -11.90 1.80 -0.53
N MET A 37 -10.69 1.59 -1.05
CA MET A 37 -9.48 2.33 -0.66
C MET A 37 -8.97 3.22 -1.78
N SER A 38 -8.17 4.23 -1.46
CA SER A 38 -7.45 4.97 -2.49
C SER A 38 -6.29 4.16 -3.05
N ARG A 39 -5.96 4.40 -4.33
CA ARG A 39 -4.78 3.80 -4.99
C ARG A 39 -3.49 4.09 -4.22
N ASN A 40 -3.36 5.28 -3.63
CA ASN A 40 -2.23 5.67 -2.80
C ASN A 40 -2.11 4.81 -1.53
N ALA A 41 -3.23 4.43 -0.90
CA ALA A 41 -3.21 3.57 0.28
C ALA A 41 -2.66 2.17 -0.06
N VAL A 42 -3.08 1.61 -1.20
CA VAL A 42 -2.57 0.33 -1.72
C VAL A 42 -1.06 0.43 -2.02
N ASN A 43 -0.63 1.47 -2.75
CA ASN A 43 0.79 1.70 -3.03
C ASN A 43 1.63 1.85 -1.76
N HIS A 44 1.14 2.59 -0.76
CA HIS A 44 1.82 2.71 0.54
C HIS A 44 1.95 1.37 1.26
N MET A 45 0.93 0.51 1.21
CA MET A 45 0.99 -0.83 1.80
C MET A 45 2.05 -1.69 1.13
N VAL A 46 2.08 -1.71 -0.20
CA VAL A 46 3.05 -2.47 -0.99
C VAL A 46 4.47 -1.97 -0.76
N SER A 47 4.70 -0.65 -0.84
CA SER A 47 6.03 -0.05 -0.60
C SER A 47 6.56 -0.36 0.79
N ARG A 48 5.72 -0.26 1.84
CA ARG A 48 6.12 -0.68 3.20
C ARG A 48 6.45 -2.16 3.29
N HIS A 49 5.75 -3.02 2.56
CA HIS A 49 6.06 -4.45 2.54
C HIS A 49 7.39 -4.72 1.85
N ARG A 50 7.63 -4.13 0.68
CA ARG A 50 8.91 -4.25 -0.04
C ARG A 50 10.08 -3.73 0.78
N SER A 51 9.91 -2.59 1.46
CA SER A 51 10.94 -2.04 2.36
C SER A 51 11.26 -2.94 3.55
N LYS A 52 10.30 -3.74 4.04
CA LYS A 52 10.52 -4.69 5.15
C LYS A 52 11.16 -6.00 4.70
N PHE A 53 10.92 -6.42 3.46
CA PHE A 53 11.43 -7.67 2.90
C PHE A 53 12.70 -7.49 2.07
N SER A 54 13.09 -6.26 1.73
CA SER A 54 14.42 -6.01 1.18
C SER A 54 15.44 -6.25 2.30
N PRO A 55 16.33 -7.25 2.19
CA PRO A 55 17.47 -7.33 3.07
C PRO A 55 18.30 -6.08 2.81
N THR A 56 18.70 -5.42 3.89
CA THR A 56 19.46 -4.18 3.87
C THR A 56 20.75 -4.39 3.09
N PHE A 57 20.78 -3.97 1.82
CA PHE A 57 22.01 -3.56 1.14
C PHE A 57 21.80 -2.11 0.75
N GLU A 58 22.71 -1.27 1.23
CA GLU A 58 22.58 0.17 1.44
C GLU A 58 22.00 1.00 0.28
N ALA A 59 21.18 2.00 0.63
CA ALA A 59 21.36 3.39 0.17
C ALA A 59 20.40 4.34 0.93
N LYS A 60 20.97 5.14 1.83
CA LYS A 60 20.36 6.40 2.29
C LYS A 60 20.42 7.43 1.17
N VAL A 61 19.28 7.95 0.70
CA VAL A 61 19.01 9.39 0.36
C VAL A 61 17.52 9.50 -0.02
N SER A 62 16.66 10.14 0.78
CA SER A 62 16.43 11.60 0.89
C SER A 62 15.33 12.11 -0.08
N SER A 63 14.19 12.44 0.53
CA SER A 63 13.40 13.68 0.32
C SER A 63 12.46 13.88 -0.90
N ASN A 64 11.24 14.31 -0.53
CA ASN A 64 10.27 15.16 -1.24
C ASN A 64 9.53 14.53 -2.45
N SER A 65 8.24 14.77 -2.67
CA SER A 65 7.63 16.08 -2.72
C SER A 65 6.12 16.05 -2.48
N LYS A 66 5.69 17.04 -1.70
CA LYS A 66 4.36 17.61 -1.60
C LYS A 66 4.02 18.18 -2.99
N CYS A 67 3.08 17.57 -3.71
CA CYS A 67 2.56 18.17 -4.94
C CYS A 67 1.76 19.43 -4.57
N ASN A 68 2.37 20.57 -4.82
CA ASN A 68 1.71 21.82 -5.19
C ASN A 68 2.15 22.14 -6.62
#